data_AF-A0A169R0E5-F1
#
_entry.id   AF-A0A169R0E5-F1
#
_cell.length_a   1.000
_cell.length_b   1.000
_cell.length_c   1.000
_cell.angle_alpha   90.00
_cell.angle_beta   90.00
_cell.angle_gamma   90.00
#
_symmetry.space_group_name_H-M   'P 1'
#
loop_
_entity.id
_entity.type
_entity.pdbx_description
1 polymer ?
#
loop_
_entity_poly.entity_id
_entity_poly.type
_entity_poly.pdbx_seq_one_letter_code
_entity_poly.pdbx_strand_id
1 'polypeptide(L)'
;MRIEPEVVPGYPDRILPKDAAAAAVLKKRTLTNLYNERPTWLDNAHRALDAAVAAAYGWPADLSDDEILARLFALNQERAAAGR
;
A
#
# COMPACT_ATOMS: atom_id res chain seq x y z
N MET A 1 22.12 -8.13 7.98
CA MET A 1 20.84 -7.87 8.66
C MET A 1 20.72 -8.92 9.74
N ARG A 2 20.21 -8.58 10.93
CA ARG A 2 20.01 -9.57 12.00
C ARG A 2 18.52 -9.90 12.06
N ILE A 3 18.17 -11.18 12.07
CA ILE A 3 16.79 -11.65 12.22
C ILE A 3 16.65 -12.08 13.68
N GLU A 4 15.64 -11.57 14.37
CA GLU A 4 15.32 -11.94 15.75
C GLU A 4 13.86 -12.40 15.86
N PRO A 5 13.55 -13.38 16.73
CA PRO A 5 12.18 -13.83 16.94
C PRO A 5 11.24 -12.67 17.29
N GLU A 6 10.05 -12.68 16.68
CA GLU A 6 9.01 -11.70 17.02
C GLU A 6 8.49 -11.93 18.44
N VAL A 7 8.23 -10.84 19.17
CA VAL A 7 7.72 -10.88 20.55
C VAL A 7 6.22 -11.10 20.58
N VAL A 8 5.54 -10.78 19.48
CA VAL A 8 4.12 -11.02 19.29
C VAL A 8 3.92 -12.31 18.48
N PRO A 9 3.31 -13.35 19.05
CA PRO A 9 3.02 -14.58 18.33
C PRO A 9 2.17 -14.34 17.07
N GLY A 10 2.47 -15.06 15.99
CA GLY A 10 1.73 -15.01 14.73
C GLY A 10 2.23 -13.98 13.72
N TYR A 11 3.23 -13.16 14.08
CA TYR A 11 3.88 -12.23 13.16
C TYR A 11 5.25 -12.77 12.69
N PRO A 12 5.73 -12.35 11.49
CA PRO A 12 7.06 -12.72 11.01
C PRO A 12 8.17 -12.19 11.92
N ASP A 13 9.31 -12.88 11.91
CA ASP A 13 10.51 -12.47 12.67
C ASP A 13 10.94 -11.02 12.39
N ARG A 14 11.44 -10.34 13.43
CA ARG A 14 11.89 -8.96 13.32
C ARG A 14 13.20 -8.87 12.57
N ILE A 15 13.22 -7.89 11.69
CA ILE A 15 14.38 -7.52 10.89
C ILE A 15 15.08 -6.34 11.57
N LEU A 16 16.27 -6.57 12.12
CA LEU A 16 17.06 -5.54 12.78
C LEU A 16 18.20 -4.99 11.91
N PRO A 17 18.54 -3.70 12.08
CA PRO A 17 19.71 -3.10 11.45
C PRO A 17 20.97 -3.91 11.77
N LYS A 18 21.85 -4.08 10.77
CA LYS A 18 23.11 -4.82 10.95
C LYS A 18 24.16 -4.06 11.76
N ASP A 19 24.10 -2.73 11.74
CA ASP A 19 25.04 -1.82 12.38
C ASP A 19 24.38 -0.44 12.64
N ALA A 20 25.11 0.46 13.31
CA ALA A 20 24.63 1.80 13.65
C ALA A 20 24.34 2.68 12.43
N ALA A 21 25.10 2.51 11.34
CA ALA A 21 24.88 3.26 10.10
C ALA A 21 23.56 2.83 9.43
N ALA A 22 23.30 1.53 9.34
CA ALA A 22 22.04 0.98 8.87
C ALA A 22 20.88 1.42 9.77
N ALA A 23 21.08 1.49 11.09
CA ALA A 23 20.07 2.00 12.01
C ALA A 23 19.72 3.47 11.74
N ALA A 24 20.72 4.32 11.47
CA ALA A 24 20.51 5.72 11.12
C ALA A 24 19.76 5.89 9.78
N VAL A 25 20.04 5.03 8.79
CA VAL A 25 19.29 5.01 7.52
C VAL A 25 17.85 4.56 7.74
N LEU A 26 17.64 3.47 8.48
CA LEU A 26 16.29 2.93 8.75
C LEU A 26 15.44 3.91 9.55
N LYS A 27 16.03 4.66 10.50
CA LYS A 27 15.34 5.71 11.26
C LYS A 27 14.73 6.80 10.36
N LYS A 28 15.30 7.04 9.17
CA LYS A 28 14.77 8.01 8.20
C LYS A 28 13.62 7.46 7.36
N ARG A 29 13.41 6.14 7.32
CA ARG A 29 12.34 5.50 6.51
C ARG A 29 11.01 5.48 7.25
N THR A 30 10.55 6.64 7.70
CA THR A 30 9.19 6.81 8.21
C THR A 30 8.20 6.74 7.03
N LEU A 31 6.91 6.44 7.32
CA LEU A 31 5.87 6.49 6.27
C LEU A 31 5.85 7.85 5.57
N THR A 32 5.88 8.95 6.32
CA THR A 32 5.93 10.30 5.74
C THR A 32 7.10 10.48 4.78
N ASN A 33 8.32 10.09 5.18
CA ASN A 33 9.48 10.25 4.31
C ASN A 33 9.42 9.34 3.08
N LEU A 34 8.99 8.09 3.24
CA LEU A 34 8.85 7.15 2.13
C LEU A 34 7.82 7.60 1.10
N TYR A 35 6.70 8.16 1.55
CA TYR A 35 5.65 8.66 0.64
C TYR A 35 6.00 10.01 0.02
N ASN A 36 6.84 10.83 0.67
CA ASN A 36 7.38 12.06 0.09
C ASN A 36 8.47 11.78 -0.96
N GLU A 37 9.40 10.86 -0.67
CA GLU A 37 10.47 10.46 -1.60
C GLU A 37 9.92 9.60 -2.75
N ARG A 38 8.91 8.77 -2.46
CA ARG A 38 8.25 7.83 -3.37
C ARG A 38 9.25 7.06 -4.25
N PRO A 39 10.17 6.27 -3.66
CA PRO A 39 11.18 5.55 -4.42
C PRO A 39 10.54 4.55 -5.39
N THR A 40 11.23 4.23 -6.49
CA THR A 40 10.69 3.41 -7.60
C THR A 40 10.09 2.07 -7.16
N TRP A 41 10.69 1.40 -6.18
CA TRP A 41 10.14 0.13 -5.68
C TRP A 41 8.77 0.30 -5.01
N LEU A 42 8.55 1.44 -4.33
CA LEU A 42 7.28 1.75 -3.69
C LEU A 42 6.24 2.12 -4.75
N ASP A 43 6.62 2.94 -5.74
CA ASP A 43 5.73 3.27 -6.85
C ASP A 43 5.28 2.03 -7.63
N ASN A 44 6.22 1.13 -7.94
CA ASN A 44 5.91 -0.14 -8.60
C ASN A 44 4.98 -1.02 -7.76
N ALA A 45 5.16 -1.06 -6.44
CA ALA A 45 4.28 -1.80 -5.55
C ALA A 45 2.85 -1.21 -5.55
N HIS A 46 2.72 0.12 -5.54
CA HIS A 46 1.44 0.79 -5.69
C HIS A 46 0.78 0.48 -7.04
N ARG A 47 1.52 0.56 -8.16
CA ARG A 47 0.98 0.22 -9.49
C ARG A 47 0.46 -1.22 -9.57
N ALA A 48 1.18 -2.16 -8.98
CA ALA A 48 0.74 -3.56 -8.92
C ALA A 48 -0.53 -3.72 -8.09
N LEU A 49 -0.62 -3.02 -6.96
CA LEU A 49 -1.81 -3.00 -6.12
C LEU A 49 -3.01 -2.38 -6.85
N ASP A 50 -2.84 -1.21 -7.47
CA ASP A 50 -3.89 -0.49 -8.18
C ASP A 50 -4.46 -1.33 -9.33
N ALA A 51 -3.60 -2.00 -10.11
CA ALA A 51 -4.02 -2.93 -11.17
C ALA A 51 -4.83 -4.12 -10.62
N ALA A 52 -4.40 -4.70 -9.49
CA ALA A 52 -5.12 -5.81 -8.86
C ALA A 52 -6.48 -5.37 -8.31
N VAL A 53 -6.57 -4.17 -7.73
CA VAL A 53 -7.83 -3.60 -7.25
C VAL A 53 -8.77 -3.30 -8.42
N ALA A 54 -8.28 -2.67 -9.49
CA ALA A 54 -9.07 -2.41 -10.69
C ALA A 54 -9.63 -3.72 -11.27
N ALA A 55 -8.82 -4.77 -11.36
CA ALA A 55 -9.26 -6.09 -11.80
C ALA A 55 -10.36 -6.69 -10.89
N ALA A 56 -10.26 -6.52 -9.57
CA ALA A 56 -11.29 -6.99 -8.63
C ALA A 56 -12.63 -6.25 -8.79
N TYR A 57 -12.60 -4.99 -9.20
CA TYR A 57 -13.80 -4.22 -9.58
C TYR A 57 -14.27 -4.49 -11.01
N GLY A 58 -13.50 -5.23 -11.82
CA GLY A 58 -13.76 -5.42 -13.26
C GLY A 58 -13.53 -4.15 -14.08
N TRP A 59 -12.66 -3.25 -13.63
CA TRP A 59 -12.38 -1.96 -14.26
C TRP A 59 -11.02 -1.95 -14.98
N PRO A 60 -10.84 -1.10 -16.00
CA PRO A 60 -9.51 -0.82 -16.56
C PRO A 60 -8.55 -0.27 -15.50
N ALA A 61 -7.27 -0.60 -15.62
CA ALA A 61 -6.24 -0.17 -14.65
C ALA A 61 -5.69 1.24 -14.93
N ASP A 62 -6.02 1.84 -16.07
CA ASP A 62 -5.54 3.13 -16.57
C ASP A 62 -6.59 4.25 -16.48
N LEU A 63 -7.62 4.05 -15.64
CA LEU A 63 -8.63 5.07 -15.38
C LEU A 63 -8.03 6.30 -14.69
N SER A 64 -8.52 7.48 -15.07
CA SER A 64 -8.27 8.72 -14.34
C SER A 64 -9.01 8.73 -12.99
N ASP A 65 -8.54 9.58 -12.07
CA ASP A 65 -9.17 9.77 -10.76
C ASP A 65 -10.66 10.13 -10.89
N ASP A 66 -11.02 11.00 -11.85
CA ASP A 66 -12.42 11.41 -12.09
C ASP A 66 -13.29 10.24 -12.54
N GLU A 67 -12.76 9.35 -13.40
CA GLU A 67 -13.49 8.15 -13.83
C GLU A 67 -13.66 7.14 -12.68
N ILE A 68 -12.62 6.98 -11.85
CA ILE A 68 -12.68 6.13 -10.65
C ILE A 68 -13.76 6.67 -9.69
N LEU A 69 -13.75 7.98 -9.42
CA LEU A 69 -14.72 8.62 -8.54
C LEU A 69 -16.15 8.49 -9.06
N ALA A 70 -16.37 8.72 -10.37
CA ALA A 70 -17.68 8.59 -10.99
C ALA A 70 -18.23 7.14 -10.88
N ARG A 71 -17.40 6.14 -11.14
CA ARG A 71 -17.78 4.72 -11.04
C ARG A 71 -18.07 4.31 -9.61
N LEU A 72 -17.23 4.72 -8.65
CA LEU A 72 -17.46 4.46 -7.23
C LEU A 72 -18.76 5.11 -6.75
N PHE A 73 -19.03 6.35 -7.18
CA PHE A 73 -20.26 7.04 -6.83
C PHE A 73 -21.51 6.31 -7.35
N ALA A 74 -21.51 5.86 -8.61
CA ALA A 74 -22.61 5.07 -9.17
C ALA A 74 -22.83 3.75 -8.40
N LEU A 75 -21.75 2.99 -8.18
CA LEU A 75 -21.79 1.73 -7.42
C LEU A 75 -22.33 1.93 -5.99
N ASN A 76 -21.94 3.01 -5.33
CA ASN A 76 -22.43 3.32 -3.99
C ASN A 76 -23.92 3.70 -3.98
N GLN A 77 -24.43 4.39 -5.00
CA GLN A 77 -25.86 4.65 -5.15
C GLN A 77 -26.67 3.36 -5.33
N GLU A 78 -26.19 2.42 -6.15
CA GLU A 78 -26.81 1.11 -6.33
C GLU A 78 -26.87 0.32 -5.01
N ARG A 79 -25.76 0.26 -4.28
CA ARG A 79 -25.68 -0.41 -2.97
C ARG A 79 -26.62 0.23 -1.95
N ALA A 80 -26.68 1.56 -1.91
CA ALA A 80 -27.58 2.30 -1.02
C ALA A 80 -29.06 2.09 -1.37
N ALA A 81 -29.39 1.87 -2.66
CA ALA A 81 -30.74 1.52 -3.08
C ALA A 81 -31.10 0.07 -2.73
N ALA A 82 -30.17 -0.88 -2.86
CA ALA A 82 -30.38 -2.30 -2.57
C ALA A 82 -30.38 -2.63 -1.06
N GLY A 83 -29.75 -1.79 -0.23
CA GLY A 83 -29.76 -1.92 1.23
C GLY A 83 -30.96 -1.27 1.93
N ARG A 84 -31.95 -0.78 1.17
CA ARG A 84 -33.24 -0.31 1.69
C ARG A 84 -34.32 -1.39 1.59
#